data_AF-A0A8X6KY45-F1
#
_entry.id   AF-A0A8X6KY45-F1
#
_cell.length_a   1.000
_cell.length_b   1.000
_cell.length_c   1.000
_cell.angle_alpha   90.00
_cell.angle_beta   90.00
_cell.angle_gamma   90.00
#
_symmetry.space_group_name_H-M   'P 1'
#
loop_
_entity.id
_entity.type
_entity.pdbx_description
1 polymer ?
#
loop_
_entity_poly.entity_id
_entity_poly.type
_entity_poly.pdbx_seq_one_letter_code
_entity_poly.pdbx_strand_id
1 'polypeptide(L)'
;MLEEHSTNAVFLAPPQVYELSRLMHFNSFQSLRTFARDRAHKGVERWLPVILTCLDGAISLLPGDEMYPRKPDYLGKSPGPDYPVTVDEMRKRHSEIHRIEVRGPICTTFCTISPSCGHLQPLTYQPDRPLVQSYL
;
A
#
# COMPACT_ATOMS: atom_id res chain seq x y z
N MET A 1 -6.26 2.76 14.41
CA MET A 1 -5.00 2.96 13.65
C MET A 1 -5.22 3.44 12.22
N LEU A 2 -5.73 2.67 11.25
CA LEU A 2 -5.96 3.23 9.89
C LEU A 2 -6.99 4.36 9.88
N GLU A 3 -8.05 4.25 10.68
CA GLU A 3 -9.04 5.29 10.89
C GLU A 3 -8.42 6.58 11.46
N GLU A 4 -7.72 6.47 12.60
CA GLU A 4 -6.99 7.58 13.22
C GLU A 4 -5.94 8.17 12.27
N HIS A 5 -5.30 7.33 11.44
CA HIS A 5 -4.37 7.81 10.43
C HIS A 5 -5.08 8.65 9.39
N SER A 6 -6.22 8.20 8.87
CA SER A 6 -7.01 8.91 7.86
C SER A 6 -7.52 10.28 8.33
N THR A 7 -7.65 10.49 9.64
CA THR A 7 -8.05 11.77 10.26
C THR A 7 -6.86 12.58 10.79
N ASN A 8 -5.62 12.15 10.49
CA ASN A 8 -4.38 12.76 10.96
C ASN A 8 -4.22 12.78 12.50
N ALA A 9 -4.95 11.93 13.21
CA ALA A 9 -4.82 11.76 14.66
C ALA A 9 -3.57 10.94 15.03
N VAL A 10 -3.09 10.07 14.13
CA VAL A 10 -1.83 9.35 14.28
C VAL A 10 -1.05 9.30 12.96
N PHE A 11 0.26 9.50 13.04
CA PHE A 11 1.13 9.28 11.89
C PHE A 11 1.49 7.80 11.77
N LEU A 12 1.24 7.24 10.58
CA LEU A 12 1.72 5.93 10.18
C LEU A 12 2.62 6.11 8.96
N ALA A 13 3.83 5.54 9.04
CA ALA A 13 4.72 5.49 7.89
C ALA A 13 4.12 4.59 6.78
N PRO A 14 4.46 4.81 5.50
CA PRO A 14 3.90 4.05 4.39
C PRO A 14 3.91 2.51 4.57
N PRO A 15 5.00 1.87 5.05
CA PRO A 15 4.99 0.43 5.28
C PRO A 15 3.97 -0.04 6.34
N GLN A 16 3.69 0.79 7.35
CA GLN A 16 2.70 0.46 8.39
C GLN A 16 1.28 0.50 7.83
N VAL A 17 0.96 1.50 7.01
CA VAL A 17 -0.34 1.58 6.33
C VAL A 17 -0.53 0.38 5.42
N TYR A 18 0.49 -0.02 4.66
CA TYR A 18 0.44 -1.16 3.76
C TYR A 18 0.12 -2.48 4.49
N GLU A 19 0.83 -2.77 5.59
CA GLU A 19 0.58 -4.01 6.36
C GLU A 19 -0.74 -3.97 7.11
N LEU A 20 -1.15 -2.82 7.66
CA LEU A 20 -2.48 -2.69 8.28
C LEU A 20 -3.61 -2.88 7.27
N SER A 21 -3.44 -2.37 6.04
CA SER A 21 -4.35 -2.63 4.92
C SER A 21 -4.48 -4.12 4.58
N ARG A 22 -3.44 -4.93 4.78
CA ARG A 22 -3.54 -6.40 4.66
C ARG A 22 -4.24 -7.02 5.86
N LEU A 23 -4.02 -6.50 7.05
CA LEU A 23 -4.63 -7.03 8.27
C LEU A 23 -6.15 -6.81 8.32
N MET A 24 -6.69 -5.87 7.54
CA MET A 24 -8.13 -5.65 7.37
C MET A 24 -8.92 -6.89 6.91
N HIS A 25 -8.25 -7.89 6.32
CA HIS A 25 -8.91 -9.16 5.94
C HIS A 25 -9.29 -10.04 7.14
N PHE A 26 -8.78 -9.76 8.33
CA PHE A 26 -8.94 -10.63 9.49
C PHE A 26 -9.82 -9.98 10.56
N ASN A 27 -10.90 -10.67 10.92
CA ASN A 27 -11.79 -10.27 12.01
C ASN A 27 -11.45 -10.97 13.34
N SER A 28 -10.44 -11.86 13.33
CA SER A 28 -10.00 -12.56 14.54
C SER A 28 -8.53 -12.94 14.47
N PHE A 29 -7.90 -12.98 15.64
CA PHE A 29 -6.53 -13.49 15.78
C PHE A 29 -6.38 -14.94 15.26
N GLN A 30 -7.39 -15.79 15.45
CA GLN A 30 -7.36 -17.17 14.97
C GLN A 30 -7.25 -17.26 13.45
N SER A 31 -8.00 -16.43 12.72
CA SER A 31 -7.93 -16.38 11.25
C SER A 31 -6.57 -15.89 10.75
N LEU A 32 -6.03 -14.84 11.38
CA LEU A 32 -4.69 -14.31 11.09
C LEU A 32 -3.60 -15.36 11.36
N ARG A 33 -3.67 -16.05 12.50
CA ARG A 33 -2.72 -17.10 12.89
C ARG A 33 -2.74 -18.26 11.89
N THR A 34 -3.93 -18.68 11.48
CA THR A 34 -4.10 -19.76 10.50
C THR A 34 -3.49 -19.36 9.15
N PHE A 35 -3.83 -18.17 8.66
CA PHE A 35 -3.23 -17.62 7.44
C PHE A 35 -1.70 -17.56 7.51
N ALA A 36 -1.14 -17.01 8.60
CA ALA A 36 0.30 -16.88 8.77
C ALA A 36 1.01 -18.24 8.74
N ARG A 37 0.47 -19.24 9.45
CA ARG A 37 1.00 -20.61 9.44
C ARG A 37 0.97 -21.22 8.03
N ASP A 38 -0.17 -21.12 7.36
CA ASP A 38 -0.37 -21.75 6.05
C ASP A 38 0.43 -21.03 4.95
N ARG A 39 0.78 -19.75 5.15
CA ARG A 39 1.58 -18.95 4.24
C ARG A 39 3.09 -19.05 4.49
N ALA A 40 3.53 -19.49 5.67
CA ALA A 40 4.94 -19.49 6.07
C ALA A 40 5.88 -20.21 5.09
N HIS A 41 5.42 -21.26 4.42
CA HIS A 41 6.22 -22.04 3.47
C HIS A 41 6.20 -21.48 2.04
N LYS A 42 5.47 -20.38 1.77
CA LYS A 42 5.34 -19.78 0.43
C LYS A 42 6.45 -18.78 0.09
N GLY A 43 7.40 -18.60 1.00
CA GLY A 43 8.57 -17.73 0.83
C GLY A 43 8.29 -16.24 1.07
N VAL A 44 9.29 -15.44 0.74
CA VAL A 44 9.29 -13.98 0.85
C VAL A 44 10.03 -13.38 -0.35
N GLU A 45 9.73 -12.13 -0.65
CA GLU A 45 10.41 -11.33 -1.65
C GLU A 45 10.93 -10.03 -1.03
N ARG A 46 11.98 -9.46 -1.62
CA ARG A 46 12.54 -8.18 -1.19
C ARG A 46 11.97 -7.08 -2.06
N TRP A 47 11.39 -6.08 -1.44
CA TRP A 47 10.86 -4.91 -2.12
C TRP A 47 11.76 -3.69 -1.92
N LEU A 48 11.91 -2.91 -2.98
CA LEU A 48 12.44 -1.57 -2.93
C LEU A 48 11.33 -0.61 -3.39
N PRO A 49 10.79 0.23 -2.51
CA PRO A 49 9.88 1.27 -2.94
C PRO A 49 10.59 2.29 -3.85
N VAL A 50 9.97 2.65 -4.97
CA VAL A 50 10.47 3.67 -5.90
C VAL A 50 9.55 4.88 -5.82
N ILE A 51 10.10 6.02 -5.43
CA ILE A 51 9.33 7.25 -5.25
C ILE A 51 9.27 8.02 -6.56
N LEU A 52 8.10 8.54 -6.90
CA LEU A 52 7.90 9.61 -7.87
C LEU A 52 7.07 10.72 -7.24
N THR A 53 7.16 11.92 -7.79
CA THR A 53 6.36 13.06 -7.31
C THR A 53 5.31 13.49 -8.33
N CYS A 54 4.24 14.05 -7.80
CA CYS A 54 3.10 14.63 -8.51
C CYS A 54 2.84 16.03 -7.94
N LEU A 55 1.96 16.81 -8.56
CA LEU A 55 1.68 18.19 -8.16
C LEU A 55 1.17 18.33 -6.71
N ASP A 56 0.41 17.35 -6.22
CA ASP A 56 -0.26 17.37 -4.91
C ASP A 56 0.26 16.30 -3.93
N GLY A 57 1.36 15.61 -4.25
CA GLY A 57 1.86 14.54 -3.41
C GLY A 57 2.96 13.67 -4.05
N ALA A 58 3.20 12.52 -3.44
CA ALA A 58 4.16 11.55 -3.92
C ALA A 58 3.52 10.16 -4.04
N ILE A 59 4.09 9.32 -4.90
CA ILE A 59 3.70 7.93 -5.04
C ILE A 59 4.91 7.05 -4.75
N SER A 60 4.73 6.11 -3.84
CA SER A 60 5.68 5.05 -3.54
C SER A 60 5.27 3.79 -4.29
N LEU A 61 5.92 3.55 -5.43
CA LEU A 61 5.69 2.39 -6.29
C LEU A 61 6.29 1.13 -5.68
N LEU A 62 5.56 0.03 -5.75
CA LEU A 62 6.01 -1.29 -5.29
C LEU A 62 6.12 -2.26 -6.48
N PRO A 63 6.90 -3.35 -6.35
CA PRO A 63 7.04 -4.33 -7.42
C PRO A 63 5.69 -4.85 -7.94
N GLY A 64 5.54 -4.89 -9.25
CA GLY A 64 4.30 -5.30 -9.93
C GLY A 64 3.36 -4.13 -10.28
N ASP A 65 3.65 -2.92 -9.81
CA ASP A 65 3.00 -1.73 -10.34
C ASP A 65 3.42 -1.48 -11.79
N GLU A 66 2.49 -1.04 -12.64
CA GLU A 66 2.71 -0.74 -14.06
C GLU A 66 3.85 0.27 -14.28
N MET A 67 4.00 1.24 -13.37
CA MET A 67 5.07 2.24 -13.43
C MET A 67 6.35 1.81 -12.73
N TYR A 68 6.38 0.63 -12.09
CA TYR A 68 7.58 0.17 -11.40
C TYR A 68 8.71 -0.06 -12.41
N PRO A 69 9.89 0.56 -12.23
CA PRO A 69 10.95 0.45 -13.23
C PRO A 69 11.48 -0.98 -13.30
N ARG A 70 11.75 -1.46 -14.53
CA ARG A 70 12.38 -2.77 -14.74
C ARG A 70 13.75 -2.89 -14.08
N LYS A 71 14.44 -1.75 -13.89
CA LYS A 71 15.73 -1.64 -13.19
C LYS A 71 15.68 -0.43 -12.24
N PRO A 72 15.22 -0.63 -10.99
CA PRO A 72 15.25 0.42 -9.96
C PRO A 72 16.67 0.91 -9.68
N ASP A 73 16.82 2.16 -9.26
CA ASP A 73 18.09 2.67 -8.75
C ASP A 73 18.32 2.21 -7.30
N TYR A 74 19.06 1.11 -7.16
CA TYR A 74 19.40 0.54 -5.86
C TYR A 74 20.40 1.37 -5.04
N LEU A 75 21.07 2.35 -5.66
CA LEU A 75 22.10 3.17 -5.00
C LEU A 75 21.59 4.56 -4.61
N GLY A 76 20.38 4.95 -5.03
CA GLY A 76 19.77 6.24 -4.69
C GLY A 76 20.53 7.44 -5.26
N LYS A 77 21.12 7.29 -6.45
CA LYS A 77 21.87 8.33 -7.16
C LYS A 77 20.97 9.25 -7.98
N SER A 78 19.80 8.78 -8.39
CA SER A 78 18.84 9.54 -9.19
C SER A 78 17.63 9.90 -8.34
N PRO A 79 17.18 11.17 -8.37
CA PRO A 79 15.88 11.51 -7.81
C PRO A 79 14.78 10.77 -8.56
N GLY A 80 13.67 10.53 -7.88
CA GLY A 80 12.45 10.03 -8.52
C GLY A 80 11.99 10.98 -9.63
N PRO A 81 11.30 10.49 -10.67
CA PRO A 81 10.72 11.37 -11.68
C PRO A 81 9.63 12.27 -11.09
N ASP A 82 9.57 13.50 -11.59
CA ASP A 82 8.53 14.48 -11.26
C ASP A 82 7.52 14.56 -12.41
N TYR A 83 6.22 14.45 -12.10
CA TYR A 83 5.16 14.50 -13.10
C TYR A 83 4.23 15.71 -12.88
N PRO A 84 3.88 16.47 -13.93
CA PRO A 84 3.01 17.65 -13.84
C PRO A 84 1.52 17.27 -13.84
N VAL A 85 1.15 16.29 -13.01
CA VAL A 85 -0.22 15.78 -12.84
C VAL A 85 -0.47 15.56 -11.36
N THR A 86 -1.73 15.52 -10.96
CA THR A 86 -2.09 15.11 -9.59
C THR A 86 -1.93 13.60 -9.41
N VAL A 87 -1.78 13.16 -8.17
CA VAL A 87 -1.74 11.74 -7.79
C VAL A 87 -3.02 11.01 -8.25
N ASP A 88 -4.18 11.66 -8.19
CA ASP A 88 -5.46 11.08 -8.64
C ASP A 88 -5.51 10.89 -10.17
N GLU A 89 -5.03 11.89 -10.93
CA GLU A 89 -4.90 11.77 -12.38
C GLU A 89 -3.92 10.67 -12.75
N MET A 90 -2.82 10.54 -12.02
CA MET A 90 -1.86 9.45 -12.21
C MET A 90 -2.52 8.09 -11.94
N ARG A 91 -3.28 7.95 -10.85
CA ARG A 91 -3.99 6.70 -10.53
C ARG A 91 -4.94 6.27 -11.65
N LYS A 92 -5.70 7.22 -12.22
CA LYS A 92 -6.69 6.94 -13.27
C LYS A 92 -6.08 6.49 -14.60
N ARG A 93 -4.78 6.73 -14.83
CA ARG A 93 -4.08 6.37 -16.07
C ARG A 93 -3.60 4.91 -16.11
N HIS A 94 -3.57 4.24 -14.96
CA HIS A 94 -2.98 2.91 -14.82
C HIS A 94 -3.99 1.92 -14.27
N SER A 95 -3.91 0.67 -14.72
CA SER A 95 -4.82 -0.40 -14.28
C SER A 95 -4.14 -1.41 -13.35
N GLU A 96 -2.84 -1.63 -13.54
CA GLU A 96 -2.03 -2.52 -12.69
C GLU A 96 -1.33 -1.69 -11.62
N ILE A 97 -2.01 -1.52 -10.50
CA ILE A 97 -1.60 -0.63 -9.42
C ILE A 97 -1.09 -1.48 -8.25
N HIS A 98 0.08 -1.11 -7.74
CA HIS A 98 0.63 -1.61 -6.49
C HIS A 98 1.51 -0.52 -5.86
N ARG A 99 0.87 0.42 -5.16
CA ARG A 99 1.54 1.64 -4.69
C ARG A 99 0.93 2.17 -3.41
N ILE A 100 1.68 3.04 -2.75
CA ILE A 100 1.20 3.85 -1.63
C ILE A 100 1.24 5.30 -2.07
N GLU A 101 0.09 5.96 -2.04
CA GLU A 101 -0.05 7.38 -2.38
C GLU A 101 0.07 8.22 -1.12
N VAL A 102 0.88 9.28 -1.16
CA VAL A 102 1.21 10.12 0.01
C VAL A 102 0.82 11.56 -0.29
N ARG A 103 0.04 12.17 0.61
CA ARG A 103 -0.37 13.58 0.59
C ARG A 103 -0.20 14.19 1.97
N GLY A 104 0.84 15.01 2.14
CA GLY A 104 1.22 15.53 3.45
C GLY A 104 1.53 14.38 4.44
N PRO A 105 0.92 14.35 5.64
CA PRO A 105 1.15 13.28 6.62
C PRO A 105 0.35 12.01 6.35
N ILE A 106 -0.57 12.02 5.39
CA ILE A 106 -1.50 10.92 5.11
C ILE A 106 -0.98 10.08 3.96
N CYS A 107 -1.10 8.77 4.08
CA CYS A 107 -0.92 7.88 2.95
C CYS A 107 -1.98 6.78 2.87
N THR A 108 -2.23 6.34 1.64
CA THR A 108 -3.27 5.35 1.31
C THR A 108 -2.67 4.31 0.37
N THR A 109 -2.91 3.03 0.68
CA THR A 109 -2.47 1.93 -0.16
C THR A 109 -3.50 1.63 -1.25
N PHE A 110 -3.03 1.49 -2.48
CA PHE A 110 -3.82 1.02 -3.62
C PHE A 110 -3.13 -0.21 -4.23
N CYS A 111 -3.89 -1.28 -4.40
CA CYS A 111 -3.40 -2.49 -5.03
C CYS A 111 -4.53 -3.18 -5.81
N THR A 112 -4.31 -3.42 -7.10
CA THR A 112 -5.21 -4.16 -7.99
C THR A 112 -4.62 -5.50 -8.42
N ILE A 113 -3.35 -5.75 -8.14
CA ILE A 113 -2.65 -7.01 -8.44
C ILE A 113 -2.69 -7.99 -7.25
N SER A 114 -2.42 -9.26 -7.51
CA SER A 114 -2.19 -10.26 -6.45
C SER A 114 -0.70 -10.26 -6.04
N PRO A 115 -0.35 -9.97 -4.78
CA PRO A 115 1.02 -10.04 -4.32
C PRO A 115 1.60 -11.46 -4.38
N SER A 116 2.91 -11.57 -4.56
CA SER A 116 3.56 -12.87 -4.66
C SER A 116 3.67 -13.59 -3.29
N CYS A 117 4.23 -14.79 -3.29
CA CYS A 117 4.41 -15.63 -2.09
C CYS A 117 3.10 -15.91 -1.33
N GLY A 118 1.95 -15.82 -1.99
CA GLY A 118 0.63 -16.02 -1.38
C GLY A 118 0.26 -14.96 -0.34
N HIS A 119 0.72 -13.71 -0.50
CA HIS A 119 0.28 -12.60 0.36
C HIS A 119 -1.13 -12.16 -0.03
N LEU A 120 -1.86 -11.64 0.95
CA LEU A 120 -3.12 -10.96 0.67
C LEU A 120 -2.84 -9.61 0.00
N GLN A 121 -3.66 -9.29 -0.99
CA GLN A 121 -3.75 -7.95 -1.55
C GLN A 121 -4.17 -6.97 -0.43
N PRO A 122 -3.44 -5.87 -0.20
CA PRO A 122 -3.86 -4.86 0.77
C PRO A 122 -5.19 -4.24 0.34
N LEU A 123 -6.14 -4.11 1.28
CA LEU A 123 -7.39 -3.42 1.04
C LEU A 123 -7.17 -1.91 1.15
N THR A 124 -7.70 -1.15 0.20
CA THR A 124 -7.76 0.30 0.32
C THR A 124 -8.69 0.67 1.46
N TYR A 125 -8.15 1.29 2.50
CA TYR A 125 -8.96 1.82 3.59
C TYR A 125 -9.78 3.01 3.07
N GLN A 126 -11.09 2.95 3.28
CA GLN A 126 -12.04 4.01 2.95
C GLN A 126 -12.77 4.39 4.24
N PRO A 127 -12.66 5.64 4.72
CA PRO A 127 -13.24 6.06 6.00
C PRO A 127 -14.78 5.95 6.05
N ASP A 128 -15.46 5.93 4.90
CA ASP A 128 -16.93 5.91 4.82
C ASP A 128 -17.57 4.51 4.81
N ARG A 129 -16.79 3.43 4.91
CA ARG A 129 -17.35 2.09 5.10
C ARG A 129 -17.44 1.78 6.59
N PRO A 130 -18.65 1.70 7.19
CA PRO A 130 -18.78 1.26 8.56
C PRO A 130 -18.24 -0.17 8.66
N LEU A 131 -17.18 -0.35 9.46
CA LEU A 131 -16.82 -1.66 9.95
C LEU A 131 -18.03 -2.14 10.75
N VAL A 132 -18.68 -3.21 10.28
CA VAL A 132 -19.71 -3.89 11.05
C VAL A 132 -19.05 -4.35 12.34
N GLN A 133 -19.20 -3.57 13.42
CA GLN A 133 -18.85 -4.00 14.75
C GLN A 133 -19.81 -5.13 15.11
N SER A 134 -19.35 -6.37 15.00
CA SER A 134 -20.00 -7.49 15.66
C SER A 134 -19.79 -7.28 17.16
N TYR A 135 -20.76 -6.65 17.81
CA TYR A 135 -20.90 -6.73 19.25
C TYR A 135 -21.25 -8.20 19.58
N LEU A 136 -20.37 -8.86 20.33
CA LEU A 136 -20.70 -10.02 21.17
C LEU A 136 -21.06 -9.49 22.56
#